data_AF-A0A2G2JSD2-F1
#
_entry.id   AF-A0A2G2JSD2-F1
#
_cell.length_a   1.000
_cell.length_b   1.000
_cell.length_c   1.000
_cell.angle_alpha   90.00
_cell.angle_beta   90.00
_cell.angle_gamma   90.00
#
_symmetry.space_group_name_H-M   'P 1'
#
loop_
_entity.id
_entity.type
_entity.pdbx_description
1 polymer ?
#
loop_
_entity_poly.entity_id
_entity_poly.type
_entity_poly.pdbx_seq_one_letter_code
_entity_poly.pdbx_strand_id
1 'polypeptide(L)'
;MKSFIKNTGRIFSALCLVAVSQAALAQKINMVDSIDANQCSLIAQESCSSAKSEGVKVCTEKHKEAARKLNADSIMLGTINTSKHRKPSLTGGIKSVTITEVPASYYACNVKEKTSSNATTSGNTASIEARLNTLNRLKEKALISEAEYSKKRQEILDDL
;
A
#
# COMPACT_ATOMS: atom_id res chain seq x y z
N MET A 1 56.77 -46.41 1.11
CA MET A 1 57.59 -45.20 0.85
C MET A 1 56.68 -44.05 0.46
N LYS A 2 56.89 -42.87 1.07
CA LYS A 2 56.34 -41.51 0.76
C LYS A 2 54.80 -41.40 0.86
N SER A 3 54.20 -40.95 1.96
CA SER A 3 54.35 -39.68 2.70
C SER A 3 54.32 -38.44 1.80
N PHE A 4 53.17 -37.74 1.78
CA PHE A 4 53.09 -36.31 1.56
C PHE A 4 52.02 -35.72 2.47
N ILE A 5 52.48 -35.34 3.66
CA ILE A 5 51.85 -34.41 4.56
C ILE A 5 52.01 -33.02 3.95
N LYS A 6 50.91 -32.29 3.75
CA LYS A 6 50.92 -30.82 3.72
C LYS A 6 49.97 -30.28 4.78
N ASN A 7 50.61 -29.96 5.90
CA ASN A 7 50.17 -29.02 6.91
C ASN A 7 50.07 -27.62 6.29
N THR A 8 48.90 -27.00 6.35
CA THR A 8 48.77 -25.54 6.47
C THR A 8 47.53 -25.24 7.28
N GLY A 9 47.74 -25.01 8.58
CA GLY A 9 46.72 -24.43 9.43
C GLY A 9 46.37 -23.01 8.99
N ARG A 10 45.09 -22.68 9.07
CA ARG A 10 44.61 -21.34 9.39
C ARG A 10 43.33 -21.48 10.19
N ILE A 11 43.52 -21.30 11.50
CA ILE A 11 42.48 -20.95 12.46
C ILE A 11 41.88 -19.63 11.95
N PHE A 12 40.66 -19.67 11.41
CA PHE A 12 39.88 -18.46 11.18
C PHE A 12 38.50 -18.69 11.76
N SER A 13 38.36 -18.15 12.97
CA SER A 13 37.20 -17.42 13.46
C SER A 13 35.86 -17.98 12.99
N ALA A 14 35.21 -18.68 13.92
CA ALA A 14 33.76 -18.84 13.94
C ALA A 14 33.11 -17.44 13.94
N LEU A 15 32.89 -16.88 12.74
CA LEU A 15 32.02 -15.76 12.55
C LEU A 15 30.62 -16.34 12.43
N CYS A 16 29.93 -16.43 13.57
CA CYS A 16 28.50 -16.66 13.63
C CYS A 16 27.81 -15.64 12.71
N LEU A 17 27.50 -16.05 11.49
CA LEU A 17 26.47 -15.45 10.67
C LEU A 17 25.16 -15.68 11.43
N VAL A 18 24.83 -14.72 12.29
CA VAL A 18 23.46 -14.54 12.77
C VAL A 18 22.66 -14.13 11.54
N ALA A 19 22.23 -15.13 10.78
CA ALA A 19 21.14 -14.98 9.85
C ALA A 19 19.93 -14.64 10.71
N VAL A 20 19.72 -13.35 10.95
CA VAL A 20 18.42 -12.84 11.36
C VAL A 20 17.52 -13.12 10.16
N SER A 21 16.93 -14.31 10.15
CA SER A 21 15.72 -14.59 9.40
C SER A 21 14.67 -13.66 9.98
N GLN A 22 14.64 -12.43 9.46
CA GLN A 22 13.48 -11.56 9.58
C GLN A 22 12.36 -12.36 8.91
N ALA A 23 11.60 -13.07 9.74
CA ALA A 23 10.33 -13.62 9.35
C ALA A 23 9.61 -12.46 8.68
N ALA A 24 9.37 -12.59 7.37
CA ALA A 24 8.61 -11.63 6.61
C ALA A 24 7.22 -11.62 7.24
N LEU A 25 7.03 -10.75 8.23
CA LEU A 25 5.73 -10.42 8.76
C LEU A 25 4.91 -10.11 7.51
N ALA A 26 3.77 -10.77 7.34
CA ALA A 26 2.88 -10.50 6.22
C ALA A 26 2.41 -9.05 6.34
N GLN A 27 3.22 -8.13 5.81
CA GLN A 27 3.04 -6.71 6.00
C GLN A 27 1.78 -6.34 5.22
N LYS A 28 0.76 -5.93 5.97
CA LYS A 28 -0.52 -5.53 5.41
C LYS A 28 -0.32 -4.17 4.76
N ILE A 29 -0.01 -4.20 3.47
CA ILE A 29 0.13 -2.99 2.66
C ILE A 29 -1.26 -2.42 2.39
N ASN A 30 -1.46 -1.17 2.78
CA ASN A 30 -2.70 -0.45 2.53
C ASN A 30 -2.56 0.39 1.26
N MET A 31 -3.52 0.30 0.35
CA MET A 31 -3.65 1.28 -0.71
C MET A 31 -4.50 2.44 -0.21
N VAL A 32 -4.02 3.65 -0.42
CA VAL A 32 -4.71 4.87 0.02
C VAL A 32 -4.77 5.88 -1.12
N ASP A 33 -5.85 6.64 -1.17
CA ASP A 33 -6.04 7.71 -2.14
C ASP A 33 -5.35 9.01 -1.72
N SER A 34 -5.03 9.14 -0.42
CA SER A 34 -4.36 10.31 0.16
C SER A 34 -3.50 9.90 1.36
N ILE A 35 -2.36 10.56 1.52
CA ILE A 35 -1.43 10.37 2.64
C ILE A 35 -1.41 11.61 3.53
N ASP A 36 -1.49 11.43 4.84
CA ASP A 36 -1.24 12.49 5.80
C ASP A 36 0.27 12.72 5.95
N ALA A 37 0.75 13.88 5.50
CA ALA A 37 2.17 14.21 5.48
C ALA A 37 2.80 14.34 6.88
N ASN A 38 1.99 14.45 7.95
CA ASN A 38 2.49 14.57 9.31
C ASN A 38 2.69 13.20 9.99
N GLN A 39 2.04 12.15 9.47
CA GLN A 39 2.07 10.80 10.05
C GLN A 39 2.82 9.77 9.19
N CYS A 40 3.18 10.14 7.96
CA CYS A 40 3.80 9.26 6.98
C CYS A 40 5.08 9.87 6.40
N SER A 41 6.12 9.05 6.31
CA SER A 41 7.35 9.38 5.59
C SER A 41 7.36 8.71 4.22
N LEU A 42 7.78 9.45 3.19
CA LEU A 42 8.00 8.89 1.86
C LEU A 42 9.27 8.04 1.86
N ILE A 43 9.15 6.78 1.44
CA ILE A 43 10.29 5.86 1.31
C ILE A 43 10.87 5.96 -0.09
N ALA A 44 10.03 5.80 -1.11
CA ALA A 44 10.43 5.79 -2.51
C ALA A 44 9.23 6.06 -3.42
N GLN A 45 9.54 6.42 -4.66
CA GLN A 45 8.57 6.62 -5.71
C GLN A 45 9.04 5.87 -6.96
N GLU A 46 8.15 5.09 -7.54
CA GLU A 46 8.45 4.28 -8.73
C GLU A 46 7.28 4.33 -9.70
N SER A 47 7.55 4.20 -11.00
CA SER A 47 6.50 3.98 -12.00
C SER A 47 6.60 2.58 -12.62
N CYS A 48 5.44 1.98 -12.86
CA CYS A 48 5.32 0.74 -13.61
C CYS A 48 4.67 1.03 -14.96
N SER A 49 5.22 0.46 -16.04
CA SER A 49 4.60 0.49 -17.36
C SER A 49 4.21 -0.91 -17.84
N SER A 50 3.07 -1.01 -18.52
CA SER A 50 2.55 -2.26 -19.06
C SER A 50 1.81 -2.02 -20.37
N ALA A 51 2.08 -2.86 -21.37
CA ALA A 51 1.38 -2.87 -22.65
C ALA A 51 0.22 -3.89 -22.71
N LYS A 52 -0.14 -4.48 -21.56
CA LYS A 52 -1.24 -5.44 -21.43
C LYS A 52 -2.58 -4.71 -21.27
N SER A 53 -3.68 -5.35 -21.67
CA SER A 53 -5.04 -4.82 -21.48
C SER A 53 -5.33 -4.49 -20.02
N GLU A 54 -4.92 -5.36 -19.10
CA GLU A 54 -5.02 -5.16 -17.64
C GLU A 54 -3.77 -4.46 -17.07
N GLY A 55 -3.28 -3.41 -17.76
CA GLY A 55 -2.03 -2.74 -17.42
C GLY A 55 -1.99 -2.23 -15.97
N VAL A 56 -3.11 -1.70 -15.48
CA VAL A 56 -3.25 -1.21 -14.11
C VAL A 56 -3.09 -2.33 -13.09
N LYS A 57 -3.84 -3.45 -13.23
CA LYS A 57 -3.77 -4.58 -12.28
C LYS A 57 -2.37 -5.17 -12.19
N VAL A 58 -1.72 -5.36 -13.35
CA VAL A 58 -0.34 -5.88 -13.39
C VAL A 58 0.62 -4.95 -12.66
N CYS A 59 0.46 -3.63 -12.83
CA CYS A 59 1.27 -2.65 -12.12
C CYS A 59 0.95 -2.58 -10.63
N THR A 60 -0.32 -2.69 -10.24
CA THR A 60 -0.73 -2.73 -8.84
C THR A 60 -0.07 -3.90 -8.09
N GLU A 61 -0.04 -5.10 -8.68
CA GLU A 61 0.64 -6.24 -8.04
C GLU A 61 2.16 -6.03 -7.94
N LYS A 62 2.79 -5.47 -8.98
CA LYS A 62 4.22 -5.10 -8.91
C LYS A 62 4.52 -4.07 -7.82
N HIS A 63 3.66 -3.06 -7.66
CA HIS A 63 3.80 -2.06 -6.60
C HIS A 63 3.61 -2.67 -5.22
N LYS A 64 2.70 -3.64 -5.04
CA LYS A 64 2.59 -4.40 -3.79
C LYS A 64 3.87 -5.16 -3.48
N GLU A 65 4.44 -5.86 -4.47
CA GLU A 65 5.70 -6.59 -4.28
C GLU A 65 6.87 -5.65 -3.93
N ALA A 66 6.97 -4.50 -4.62
CA ALA A 66 7.99 -3.50 -4.34
C ALA A 66 7.83 -2.90 -2.93
N ALA A 67 6.61 -2.55 -2.54
CA ALA A 67 6.31 -2.07 -1.19
C ALA A 67 6.69 -3.09 -0.11
N ARG A 68 6.47 -4.40 -0.33
CA ARG A 68 6.91 -5.45 0.61
C ARG A 68 8.44 -5.48 0.75
N LYS A 69 9.16 -5.34 -0.36
CA LYS A 69 10.63 -5.32 -0.36
C LYS A 69 11.19 -4.08 0.35
N LEU A 70 10.48 -2.96 0.23
CA LEU A 70 10.86 -1.68 0.83
C LEU A 70 10.30 -1.50 2.26
N ASN A 71 9.63 -2.52 2.80
CA ASN A 71 8.92 -2.48 4.09
C ASN A 71 7.95 -1.29 4.23
N ALA A 72 7.30 -0.90 3.12
CA ALA A 72 6.33 0.17 3.12
C ALA A 72 4.97 -0.30 3.65
N ASP A 73 4.31 0.55 4.44
CA ASP A 73 3.00 0.25 5.02
C ASP A 73 1.84 0.70 4.12
N SER A 74 2.08 1.74 3.32
CA SER A 74 1.07 2.33 2.44
C SER A 74 1.60 2.62 1.04
N ILE A 75 0.73 2.44 0.05
CA ILE A 75 0.96 2.80 -1.35
C ILE A 75 -0.09 3.84 -1.76
N MET A 76 0.37 4.94 -2.33
CA MET A 76 -0.48 5.91 -3.02
C MET A 76 -0.22 5.81 -4.52
N LEU A 77 -1.25 5.48 -5.30
CA LEU A 77 -1.14 5.49 -6.75
C LEU A 77 -1.29 6.93 -7.25
N GLY A 78 -0.38 7.35 -8.13
CA GLY A 78 -0.50 8.62 -8.83
C GLY A 78 -1.44 8.52 -10.03
N THR A 79 -1.49 9.59 -10.81
CA THR A 79 -2.31 9.65 -12.01
C THR A 79 -1.87 8.60 -13.03
N ILE A 80 -2.79 7.72 -13.42
CA ILE A 80 -2.57 6.70 -14.43
C ILE A 80 -2.49 7.37 -15.80
N ASN A 81 -1.36 7.20 -16.48
CA ASN A 81 -1.15 7.72 -17.82
C ASN A 81 -1.33 6.61 -18.83
N THR A 82 -2.02 6.90 -19.94
CA THR A 82 -2.14 5.97 -21.06
C THR A 82 -1.62 6.63 -22.32
N SER A 83 -0.69 5.98 -23.01
CA SER A 83 -0.12 6.47 -24.26
C SER A 83 -0.32 5.43 -25.37
N LYS A 84 -0.48 5.90 -26.61
CA LYS A 84 -0.58 5.03 -27.78
C LYS A 84 0.70 5.11 -28.59
N HIS A 85 1.35 3.97 -28.76
CA HIS A 85 2.58 3.85 -29.54
C HIS A 85 2.31 3.08 -30.82
N ARG A 86 2.79 3.59 -31.94
CA ARG A 86 2.76 2.89 -33.22
C ARG A 86 3.97 1.97 -33.31
N LYS A 87 3.76 0.69 -33.59
CA LYS A 87 4.80 -0.30 -33.83
C LYS A 87 4.58 -0.99 -35.18
N PRO A 88 5.65 -1.28 -35.95
CA PRO A 88 5.56 -2.08 -37.16
C PRO A 88 4.99 -3.47 -36.86
N SER A 89 4.21 -4.00 -37.80
CA SER A 89 3.64 -5.34 -37.72
C SER A 89 4.43 -6.33 -38.59
N LEU A 90 4.53 -7.58 -38.12
CA LEU A 90 5.21 -8.67 -38.85
C LEU A 90 4.54 -9.01 -40.19
N THR A 91 3.25 -8.70 -40.36
CA THR A 91 2.48 -8.98 -41.59
C THR A 91 2.44 -7.79 -42.56
N GLY A 92 3.29 -6.78 -42.35
CA GLY A 92 3.18 -5.49 -43.01
C GLY A 92 2.09 -4.62 -42.36
N GLY A 93 2.30 -3.30 -42.34
CA GLY A 93 1.39 -2.34 -41.69
C GLY A 93 1.81 -1.89 -40.29
N ILE A 94 1.06 -0.94 -39.73
CA ILE A 94 1.31 -0.32 -38.41
C ILE A 94 0.27 -0.82 -37.42
N LYS A 95 0.72 -1.37 -36.29
CA LYS A 95 -0.13 -1.70 -35.13
C LYS A 95 0.01 -0.63 -34.07
N SER A 96 -1.07 -0.29 -33.40
CA SER A 96 -1.04 0.60 -32.23
C SER A 96 -1.04 -0.23 -30.96
N VAL A 97 -0.12 0.06 -30.06
CA VAL A 97 0.00 -0.55 -28.74
C VAL A 97 -0.30 0.52 -27.71
N THR A 98 -1.26 0.26 -26.83
CA THR A 98 -1.51 1.13 -25.67
C THR A 98 -0.53 0.73 -24.57
N ILE A 99 0.20 1.71 -24.04
CA ILE A 99 1.04 1.55 -22.84
C ILE A 99 0.33 2.27 -21.71
N THR A 100 0.13 1.57 -20.61
CA THR A 100 -0.39 2.12 -19.36
C THR A 100 0.78 2.29 -18.40
N GLU A 101 0.99 3.50 -17.94
CA GLU A 101 1.95 3.84 -16.90
C GLU A 101 1.22 4.20 -15.61
N VAL A 102 1.61 3.55 -14.52
CA VAL A 102 1.07 3.74 -13.19
C VAL A 102 2.22 4.18 -12.29
N PRO A 103 2.34 5.47 -11.95
CA PRO A 103 3.23 5.92 -10.91
C PRO A 103 2.67 5.55 -9.54
N ALA A 104 3.54 5.21 -8.59
CA ALA A 104 3.19 4.94 -7.20
C ALA A 104 4.25 5.48 -6.25
N SER A 105 3.78 5.97 -5.11
CA SER A 105 4.62 6.42 -4.00
C SER A 105 4.41 5.51 -2.80
N TYR A 106 5.51 5.11 -2.18
CA TYR A 106 5.54 4.18 -1.03
C TYR A 106 5.83 4.95 0.25
N TYR A 107 5.05 4.70 1.29
CA TYR A 107 5.15 5.42 2.56
C TYR A 107 5.30 4.47 3.75
N ALA A 108 6.16 4.86 4.69
CA ALA A 108 6.22 4.29 6.04
C ALA A 108 5.40 5.20 6.93
N CYS A 109 4.25 4.70 7.37
CA CYS A 109 3.37 5.48 8.22
C CYS A 109 3.44 4.91 9.64
N ASN A 110 3.73 5.76 10.63
CA ASN A 110 3.74 5.36 12.04
C ASN A 110 2.30 5.21 12.59
N VAL A 111 1.39 4.63 11.80
CA VAL A 111 0.03 4.33 12.22
C VAL A 111 0.07 3.04 13.04
N LYS A 112 -0.16 3.18 14.34
CA LYS A 112 -0.97 2.18 15.04
C LYS A 112 -2.23 2.02 14.21
N GLU A 113 -2.38 0.87 13.56
CA GLU A 113 -3.47 0.52 12.64
C GLU A 113 -4.77 1.28 12.95
N LYS A 114 -5.08 2.31 12.15
CA LYS A 114 -6.48 2.62 11.86
C LYS A 114 -6.86 1.75 10.68
N THR A 115 -7.03 0.47 10.98
CA THR A 115 -7.64 -0.50 10.08
C THR A 115 -9.01 0.06 9.73
N SER A 116 -9.13 0.53 8.49
CA SER A 116 -10.40 0.57 7.77
C SER A 116 -10.85 -0.88 7.57
N SER A 117 -11.25 -1.53 8.65
CA SER A 117 -12.06 -2.73 8.62
C SER A 117 -13.49 -2.21 8.59
N ASN A 118 -14.25 -2.65 7.60
CA ASN A 118 -15.64 -2.96 7.82
C ASN A 118 -15.68 -4.04 8.92
N ALA A 119 -15.47 -3.63 10.16
CA ALA A 119 -15.77 -4.41 11.33
C ALA A 119 -17.06 -3.81 11.88
N THR A 120 -18.15 -4.53 11.66
CA THR A 120 -19.31 -4.50 12.53
C THR A 120 -18.82 -4.90 13.92
N THR A 121 -18.22 -3.96 14.65
CA THR A 121 -17.98 -4.11 16.08
C THR A 121 -19.16 -3.44 16.78
N SER A 122 -20.19 -4.26 16.95
CA SER A 122 -21.13 -4.12 18.06
C SER A 122 -20.29 -4.02 19.34
N GLY A 123 -20.31 -2.83 19.94
CA GLY A 123 -19.45 -2.48 21.07
C GLY A 123 -19.72 -1.03 21.45
N ASN A 124 -20.81 -0.83 22.20
CA ASN A 124 -21.27 0.46 22.70
C ASN A 124 -20.26 1.06 23.69
N THR A 125 -19.22 1.73 23.19
CA THR A 125 -18.39 2.69 23.94
C THR A 125 -17.74 3.71 22.99
N ALA A 126 -18.38 4.01 21.85
CA ALA A 126 -17.93 5.13 21.03
C ALA A 126 -18.27 6.45 21.76
N SER A 127 -17.25 7.24 22.09
CA SER A 127 -17.41 8.59 22.66
C SER A 127 -18.38 9.42 21.82
N ILE A 128 -19.16 10.31 22.46
CA ILE A 128 -20.13 11.20 21.81
C ILE A 128 -19.48 11.93 20.61
N GLU A 129 -18.23 12.35 20.75
CA GLU A 129 -17.44 12.96 19.67
C GLU A 129 -17.23 12.03 18.46
N ALA A 130 -16.99 10.74 18.69
CA ALA A 130 -16.83 9.75 17.63
C ALA A 130 -18.15 9.48 16.89
N ARG A 131 -19.28 9.49 17.62
CA ARG A 131 -20.63 9.39 17.05
C ARG A 131 -20.95 10.62 16.18
N LEU A 132 -20.63 11.82 16.66
CA LEU A 132 -20.81 13.07 15.90
C LEU A 132 -19.93 13.14 14.65
N ASN A 133 -18.67 12.70 14.75
CA ASN A 133 -17.74 12.68 13.61
C ASN A 133 -18.23 11.70 12.53
N THR A 134 -18.71 10.52 12.91
CA THR A 134 -19.30 9.56 11.99
C THR A 134 -20.53 10.15 11.29
N LEU A 135 -21.41 10.81 12.04
CA LEU A 135 -22.60 11.45 11.48
C LEU A 135 -22.24 12.56 10.47
N ASN A 136 -21.21 13.35 10.76
CA ASN A 136 -20.73 14.38 9.84
C ASN A 136 -20.19 13.78 8.52
N ARG A 137 -19.44 12.68 8.61
CA ARG A 137 -18.93 11.97 7.41
C ARG A 137 -20.06 11.40 6.55
N LEU A 138 -21.16 10.95 7.15
CA LEU A 138 -22.33 10.47 6.42
C LEU A 138 -23.02 11.61 5.65
N LYS A 139 -23.11 12.79 6.27
CA LYS A 139 -23.65 14.00 5.63
C LYS A 139 -22.75 14.48 4.48
N GLU A 140 -21.44 14.56 4.69
CA GLU A 140 -20.48 14.97 3.65
C GLU A 140 -20.51 14.06 2.41
N LYS A 141 -20.82 12.77 2.60
CA LYS A 141 -20.98 11.80 1.51
C LYS A 141 -22.37 11.83 0.86
N ALA A 142 -23.24 12.76 1.25
CA ALA A 142 -24.64 12.85 0.83
C ALA A 142 -25.42 11.54 1.03
N LEU A 143 -25.03 10.72 2.02
CA LEU A 143 -25.68 9.44 2.34
C LEU A 143 -26.91 9.61 3.23
N ILE A 144 -27.04 10.79 3.87
CA ILE A 144 -28.17 11.16 4.71
C ILE A 144 -28.61 12.58 4.35
N SER A 145 -29.90 12.86 4.51
CA SER A 145 -30.46 14.20 4.32
C SER A 145 -30.14 15.12 5.51
N GLU A 146 -30.25 16.44 5.30
CA GLU A 146 -30.09 17.43 6.39
C GLU A 146 -31.07 17.21 7.54
N ALA A 147 -32.29 16.79 7.22
CA ALA A 147 -33.31 16.49 8.23
C ALA A 147 -32.91 15.29 9.10
N GLU A 148 -32.36 14.23 8.50
CA GLU A 148 -31.87 13.05 9.22
C GLU A 148 -30.61 13.33 10.02
N TYR A 149 -29.71 14.16 9.48
CA TYR A 149 -28.52 14.63 10.18
C TYR A 149 -28.90 15.41 11.45
N SER A 150 -29.79 16.39 11.35
CA SER A 150 -30.19 17.20 12.51
C SER A 150 -30.84 16.36 13.59
N LYS A 151 -31.74 15.44 13.22
CA LYS A 151 -32.42 14.55 14.17
C LYS A 151 -31.44 13.65 14.91
N LYS A 152 -30.51 13.01 14.19
CA LYS A 152 -29.50 12.13 14.79
C LYS A 152 -28.47 12.88 15.62
N ARG A 153 -28.17 14.13 15.25
CA ARG A 153 -27.28 14.99 16.03
C ARG A 153 -27.91 15.35 17.38
N GLN A 154 -29.21 15.67 17.38
CA GLN A 154 -29.96 15.93 18.61
C GLN A 154 -29.96 14.70 19.52
N GLU A 155 -30.29 13.53 18.98
CA GLU A 155 -30.31 12.25 19.71
C GLU A 155 -28.95 11.92 20.36
N ILE A 156 -27.84 12.23 19.68
CA ILE A 156 -26.48 12.02 20.23
C ILE A 156 -26.14 13.04 21.33
N LEU A 157 -26.68 14.27 21.25
CA LEU A 157 -26.44 15.32 22.24
C LEU A 157 -27.35 15.20 23.46
N ASP A 158 -28.52 14.57 23.34
CA ASP A 158 -29.42 14.28 24.46
C ASP A 158 -28.86 13.17 25.38
N ASP A 159 -27.84 12.41 24.93
CA ASP A 159 -27.11 11.43 25.73
C ASP A 159 -26.03 12.06 26.67
N LEU A 160 -25.90 13.40 26.71
CA LEU A 160 -25.05 14.15 27.65
C LEU A 160 -25.71 14.36 29.02
#